data_AF-A0AAP5ES32-F1
#
_entry.id   AF-A0AAP5ES32-F1
#
_cell.length_a   1.000
_cell.length_b   1.000
_cell.length_c   1.000
_cell.angle_alpha   90.00
_cell.angle_beta   90.00
_cell.angle_gamma   90.00
#
_symmetry.space_group_name_H-M   'P 1'
#
loop_
_entity.id
_entity.type
_entity.pdbx_description
1 polymer ?
#
loop_
_entity_poly.entity_id
_entity_poly.type
_entity_poly.pdbx_seq_one_letter_code
_entity_poly.pdbx_strand_id
1 'polypeptide(L)'
;MDTNDKQTPQDAIRAEIDSLEAHLFARGFRIESVPGSMPGEPARVIQIRDDEAVPPGKSKVLDASALLWSLLIDLAEGSITLDQFQSFGGDECRNELFE
;
A
#
# COMPACT_ATOMS: atom_id res chain seq x y z
N MET A 1 27.91 23.51 -3.20
CA MET A 1 27.00 22.90 -2.22
C MET A 1 26.30 21.79 -2.96
N ASP A 2 26.92 20.61 -2.99
CA ASP A 2 26.38 19.45 -3.68
C ASP A 2 25.36 18.79 -2.74
N THR A 3 24.09 19.15 -2.88
CA THR A 3 22.98 18.37 -2.31
C THR A 3 22.82 17.12 -3.15
N ASN A 4 23.72 16.15 -2.94
CA ASN A 4 23.55 14.80 -3.45
C ASN A 4 22.57 14.08 -2.51
N ASP A 5 21.31 14.53 -2.53
CA ASP A 5 20.19 13.88 -1.86
C ASP A 5 19.91 12.56 -2.58
N LYS A 6 20.73 11.55 -2.28
CA LYS A 6 20.39 10.17 -2.60
C LYS A 6 19.30 9.76 -1.62
N GLN A 7 18.06 9.97 -2.03
CA GLN A 7 16.89 9.44 -1.34
C GLN A 7 17.11 7.95 -1.10
N THR A 8 17.07 7.52 0.16
CA THR A 8 17.33 6.12 0.48
C THR A 8 16.17 5.26 -0.04
N PRO A 9 16.38 3.96 -0.33
CA PRO A 9 15.28 3.07 -0.71
C PRO A 9 14.11 3.10 0.29
N GLN A 10 14.39 3.30 1.57
CA GLN A 10 13.36 3.45 2.61
C GLN A 10 12.55 4.74 2.48
N ASP A 11 13.20 5.86 2.13
CA ASP A 11 12.51 7.14 1.90
C ASP A 11 11.61 7.09 0.66
N ALA A 12 12.01 6.33 -0.36
CA ALA A 12 11.19 6.10 -1.56
C ALA A 12 9.93 5.28 -1.23
N ILE A 13 10.08 4.19 -0.46
CA ILE A 13 8.94 3.35 -0.05
C ILE A 13 7.97 4.15 0.81
N ARG A 14 8.48 4.95 1.78
CA ARG A 14 7.61 5.81 2.61
C ARG A 14 6.86 6.84 1.79
N ALA A 15 7.53 7.50 0.85
CA ALA A 15 6.87 8.45 -0.03
C ALA A 15 5.78 7.78 -0.90
N GLU A 16 5.97 6.52 -1.29
CA GLU A 16 4.97 5.75 -2.01
C GLU A 16 3.75 5.41 -1.13
N ILE A 17 3.98 4.99 0.12
CA ILE A 17 2.91 4.78 1.11
C ILE A 17 2.10 6.06 1.31
N ASP A 18 2.77 7.18 1.58
CA ASP A 18 2.12 8.48 1.80
C ASP A 18 1.29 8.91 0.58
N SER A 19 1.82 8.69 -0.64
CA SER A 19 1.12 9.00 -1.89
C SER A 19 -0.13 8.13 -2.07
N LEU A 20 -0.04 6.83 -1.74
CA LEU A 20 -1.16 5.90 -1.83
C LEU A 20 -2.26 6.25 -0.82
N GLU A 21 -1.88 6.56 0.42
CA GLU A 21 -2.83 6.99 1.46
C GLU A 21 -3.54 8.29 1.07
N ALA A 22 -2.80 9.29 0.57
CA ALA A 22 -3.38 10.54 0.08
C ALA A 22 -4.35 10.30 -1.08
N HIS A 23 -4.01 9.40 -2.01
CA HIS A 23 -4.86 9.03 -3.14
C HIS A 23 -6.18 8.38 -2.72
N LEU A 24 -6.13 7.47 -1.73
CA LEU A 24 -7.32 6.85 -1.14
C LEU A 24 -8.16 7.87 -0.36
N PHE A 25 -7.51 8.71 0.44
CA PHE A 25 -8.18 9.74 1.23
C PHE A 25 -8.95 10.72 0.34
N ALA A 26 -8.35 11.16 -0.76
CA ALA A 26 -9.01 12.03 -1.74
C ALA A 26 -10.26 11.41 -2.38
N ARG A 27 -10.39 10.08 -2.34
CA ARG A 27 -11.55 9.31 -2.82
C ARG A 27 -12.53 8.92 -1.72
N GLY A 28 -12.28 9.36 -0.48
CA GLY A 28 -13.14 9.08 0.67
C GLY A 28 -12.87 7.73 1.34
N PHE A 29 -11.66 7.20 1.21
CA PHE A 29 -11.24 5.94 1.84
C PHE A 29 -10.03 6.14 2.74
N ARG A 30 -9.94 5.36 3.81
CA ARG A 30 -8.72 5.18 4.61
C ARG A 30 -8.34 3.70 4.59
N ILE A 31 -7.09 3.41 4.93
CA ILE A 31 -6.54 2.06 4.96
C ILE A 31 -5.92 1.80 6.33
N GLU A 32 -6.05 0.58 6.83
CA GLU A 32 -5.48 0.18 8.12
C GLU A 32 -4.96 -1.26 8.08
N SER A 33 -3.93 -1.53 8.87
CA SER A 33 -3.44 -2.89 9.07
C SER A 33 -4.48 -3.73 9.80
N VAL A 34 -4.52 -5.03 9.46
CA VAL A 34 -5.39 -5.99 10.14
C VAL A 34 -4.62 -6.61 11.29
N PRO A 35 -5.07 -6.50 12.55
CA PRO A 35 -4.34 -7.08 13.67
C PRO A 35 -4.14 -8.59 13.51
N GLY A 36 -2.88 -9.02 13.58
CA GLY A 36 -2.51 -10.44 13.42
C GLY A 36 -2.41 -10.89 11.96
N SER A 37 -2.44 -9.98 10.98
CA SER A 37 -2.21 -10.33 9.59
C SER A 37 -0.79 -10.86 9.37
N MET A 38 -0.67 -11.82 8.47
CA MET A 38 0.61 -12.33 8.01
C MET A 38 1.17 -11.45 6.88
N PRO A 39 2.50 -11.41 6.67
CA PRO A 39 3.07 -10.67 5.56
C PRO A 39 2.49 -11.11 4.21
N GLY A 40 2.17 -10.13 3.37
CA GLY A 40 1.49 -10.34 2.09
C GLY A 40 -0.03 -10.52 2.16
N GLU A 41 -0.65 -10.45 3.34
CA GLU A 41 -2.10 -10.33 3.45
C GLU A 41 -2.57 -8.89 3.21
N PRO A 42 -3.71 -8.67 2.54
CA PRO A 42 -4.18 -7.34 2.23
C PRO A 42 -4.63 -6.59 3.49
N ALA A 43 -4.37 -5.28 3.50
CA ALA A 43 -4.89 -4.39 4.53
C ALA A 43 -6.42 -4.22 4.43
N ARG A 44 -7.02 -3.58 5.43
CA ARG A 44 -8.45 -3.26 5.41
C ARG A 44 -8.66 -1.86 4.84
N VAL A 45 -9.53 -1.75 3.84
CA VAL A 45 -10.01 -0.46 3.33
C VAL A 45 -11.31 -0.08 4.03
N ILE A 46 -11.40 1.17 4.46
CA ILE A 46 -12.55 1.72 5.18
C ILE A 46 -13.08 2.93 4.44
N GLN A 47 -14.38 2.96 4.20
CA GLN A 47 -15.05 4.12 3.64
C GLN A 47 -15.26 5.18 4.75
N ILE A 48 -14.65 6.36 4.59
CA ILE A 48 -14.60 7.40 5.62
C ILE A 48 -15.99 7.92 5.98
N ARG A 49 -16.89 8.02 5.00
CA ARG A 49 -18.23 8.61 5.19
C ARG A 49 -19.04 7.91 6.27
N ASP A 50 -19.01 6.59 6.26
CA ASP A 50 -19.89 5.74 7.08
C ASP A 50 -19.09 4.86 8.06
N ASP A 51 -17.75 4.99 8.06
CA ASP A 51 -16.79 4.18 8.84
C ASP A 51 -16.95 2.66 8.63
N GLU A 52 -17.40 2.26 7.44
CA GLU A 52 -17.62 0.86 7.09
C GLU A 52 -16.43 0.26 6.35
N ALA A 53 -16.07 -0.97 6.73
CA ALA A 53 -15.09 -1.75 5.99
C ALA A 53 -15.62 -2.09 4.60
N VAL A 54 -14.81 -1.84 3.59
CA VAL A 54 -15.11 -2.22 2.22
C VAL A 54 -14.87 -3.72 2.05
N PRO A 55 -15.89 -4.51 1.64
CA PRO A 55 -15.69 -5.93 1.37
C PRO A 55 -14.72 -6.15 0.20
N PRO A 56 -13.84 -7.17 0.28
CA PRO A 56 -13.00 -7.57 -0.84
C PRO A 56 -13.82 -7.87 -2.11
N GLY A 57 -13.27 -7.56 -3.28
CA GLY A 57 -13.93 -7.79 -4.57
C GLY A 57 -14.97 -6.73 -4.95
N LYS A 58 -15.23 -5.74 -4.09
CA LYS A 58 -16.11 -4.60 -4.43
C LYS A 58 -15.48 -3.68 -5.47
N SER A 59 -14.15 -3.57 -5.50
CA SER A 59 -13.41 -2.79 -6.48
C SER A 59 -11.98 -3.30 -6.60
N LYS A 60 -11.57 -3.63 -7.83
CA LYS A 60 -10.20 -4.06 -8.13
C LYS A 60 -9.16 -3.03 -7.69
N VAL A 61 -9.44 -1.75 -7.91
CA VAL A 61 -8.53 -0.64 -7.51
C VAL A 61 -8.36 -0.60 -5.99
N LEU A 62 -9.45 -0.81 -5.23
CA LEU A 62 -9.38 -0.82 -3.76
C LEU A 62 -8.68 -2.09 -3.26
N ASP A 63 -8.93 -3.24 -3.89
CA ASP A 63 -8.27 -4.50 -3.56
C ASP A 63 -6.75 -4.41 -3.84
N ALA A 64 -6.35 -3.83 -4.98
CA ALA A 64 -4.96 -3.57 -5.33
C ALA A 64 -4.31 -2.56 -4.38
N SER A 65 -5.02 -1.49 -4.01
CA SER A 65 -4.53 -0.53 -3.01
C SER A 65 -4.30 -1.19 -1.65
N ALA A 66 -5.23 -2.06 -1.23
CA ALA A 66 -5.17 -2.78 0.03
C ALA A 66 -3.94 -3.68 0.11
N LEU A 67 -3.69 -4.44 -0.96
CA LEU A 67 -2.54 -5.33 -1.04
C LEU A 67 -1.23 -4.57 -1.18
N LEU A 68 -1.17 -3.56 -2.07
CA LEU A 68 0.04 -2.76 -2.27
C LEU A 68 0.50 -2.06 -1.00
N TRP A 69 -0.43 -1.41 -0.28
CA TRP A 69 -0.10 -0.74 0.96
C TRP A 69 0.51 -1.71 1.98
N SER A 70 -0.09 -2.90 2.15
CA SER A 70 0.40 -3.93 3.07
C SER A 70 1.81 -4.39 2.69
N LEU A 71 2.04 -4.68 1.41
CA LEU A 71 3.34 -5.09 0.90
C LEU A 71 4.42 -4.02 1.04
N LEU A 72 4.08 -2.73 0.87
CA LEU A 72 5.02 -1.62 1.08
C LEU A 72 5.39 -1.47 2.55
N ILE A 73 4.44 -1.65 3.47
CA ILE A 73 4.70 -1.66 4.91
C ILE A 73 5.61 -2.84 5.27
N ASP A 74 5.26 -4.05 4.84
CA ASP A 74 6.07 -5.25 5.08
C ASP A 74 7.51 -5.09 4.54
N LEU A 75 7.67 -4.48 3.37
CA LEU A 75 8.97 -4.20 2.77
C LEU A 75 9.74 -3.13 3.53
N ALA A 76 9.07 -2.06 3.99
CA ALA A 76 9.66 -0.99 4.78
C ALA A 76 10.15 -1.48 6.15
N GLU A 77 9.41 -2.41 6.76
CA GLU A 77 9.74 -3.03 8.04
C GLU A 77 10.77 -4.16 7.93
N GLY A 78 11.06 -4.61 6.71
CA GLY A 78 11.97 -5.72 6.43
C GLY A 78 11.38 -7.11 6.73
N SER A 79 10.05 -7.19 6.83
CA SER A 79 9.29 -8.43 7.01
C SER A 79 9.28 -9.29 5.74
N ILE A 80 9.43 -8.66 4.57
CA ILE A 80 9.60 -9.33 3.27
C ILE A 80 10.78 -8.76 2.50
N THR A 81 11.34 -9.55 1.58
CA THR A 81 12.33 -9.08 0.60
C THR A 81 11.66 -8.45 -0.62
N LEU A 82 12.43 -7.76 -1.46
CA LEU A 82 11.94 -7.24 -2.75
C LEU A 82 11.43 -8.37 -3.66
N ASP A 83 12.11 -9.52 -3.69
CA ASP A 83 11.68 -10.68 -4.47
C ASP A 83 10.32 -11.20 -3.99
N GLN A 84 10.09 -11.22 -2.67
CA GLN A 84 8.80 -11.60 -2.10
C GLN A 84 7.71 -10.56 -2.40
N PHE A 85 8.02 -9.26 -2.30
CA PHE A 85 7.12 -8.18 -2.72
C PHE A 85 6.61 -8.40 -4.16
N GLN A 86 7.53 -8.70 -5.08
CA GLN A 86 7.17 -8.98 -6.48
C GLN A 86 6.37 -10.28 -6.61
N SER A 87 6.78 -11.35 -5.92
CA SER A 87 6.06 -12.63 -5.94
C SER A 87 4.64 -12.55 -5.38
N PHE A 88 4.37 -11.61 -4.47
CA PHE A 88 3.03 -11.36 -3.94
C PHE A 88 2.17 -10.46 -4.83
N GLY A 89 2.71 -9.98 -5.95
CA GLY A 89 1.96 -9.19 -6.93
C GLY A 89 2.10 -7.66 -6.74
N GLY A 90 3.15 -7.19 -6.06
CA GLY A 90 3.31 -5.77 -5.76
C GLY A 90 3.46 -4.89 -6.99
N ASP A 91 4.13 -5.37 -8.04
CA ASP A 91 4.29 -4.62 -9.31
C ASP A 91 2.98 -4.58 -10.10
N GLU A 92 2.19 -5.65 -10.09
CA GLU A 92 0.85 -5.71 -10.67
C GLU A 92 -0.10 -4.74 -9.97
N CYS A 93 -0.04 -4.68 -8.63
CA CYS A 93 -0.87 -3.73 -7.88
C CYS A 93 -0.50 -2.28 -8.21
N ARG A 94 0.78 -1.95 -8.39
CA ARG A 94 1.19 -0.61 -8.85
C ARG A 94 0.55 -0.26 -10.20
N ASN A 95 0.60 -1.18 -11.16
CA ASN A 95 0.07 -0.95 -12.50
C ASN A 95 -1.45 -0.71 -12.48
N GLU A 96 -2.21 -1.48 -11.69
CA GLU A 96 -3.68 -1.34 -11.57
C GLU A 96 -4.12 0.04 -11.00
N LEU A 97 -3.23 0.77 -10.33
CA LEU A 97 -3.55 2.09 -9.73
C LEU A 97 -3.27 3.27 -10.64
N PHE A 98 -2.43 3.10 -11.67
CA PHE A 98 -1.93 4.19 -12.50
C PHE A 98 -2.24 4.04 -14.01
N GLU A 99 -2.97 2.99 -14.40
CA GLU A 99 -3.66 2.88 -15.70
C GLU A 99 -5.04 3.57 -15.71
#